data_AF-E4U8U8-F1
#
_entry.id   AF-E4U8U8-F1
#
_cell.length_a   1.000
_cell.length_b   1.000
_cell.length_c   1.000
_cell.angle_alpha   90.00
_cell.angle_beta   90.00
_cell.angle_gamma   90.00
#
_symmetry.space_group_name_H-M   'P 1'
#
loop_
_entity.id
_entity.type
_entity.pdbx_description
1 polymer ?
#
loop_
_entity_poly.entity_id
_entity_poly.type
_entity_poly.pdbx_seq_one_letter_code
_entity_poly.pdbx_strand_id
1 'polypeptide(L)'
;MTPTKLKGLLVWAALLLSLYWSLVEPDPQGLALALGLLLGAGSLIYRTGVELVVPVALLALAVGVLEVQNGRLAPYLLGFLVGLFAPLGAARWLR
;
A
#
# COMPACT_ATOMS: atom_id res chain seq x y z
N MET A 1 -22.89 4.91 -5.59
CA MET A 1 -22.06 3.93 -4.85
C MET A 1 -21.70 4.54 -3.50
N THR A 2 -21.92 3.85 -2.38
CA THR A 2 -21.64 4.45 -1.06
C THR A 2 -20.13 4.59 -0.84
N PRO A 3 -19.64 5.66 -0.18
CA PRO A 3 -18.21 5.90 0.03
C PRO A 3 -17.49 4.74 0.74
N THR A 4 -18.20 3.94 1.53
CA THR A 4 -17.71 2.70 2.16
C THR A 4 -17.44 1.57 1.17
N LYS A 5 -18.23 1.43 0.09
CA LYS A 5 -17.99 0.40 -0.95
C LYS A 5 -16.78 0.71 -1.82
N LEU A 6 -16.61 1.99 -2.20
CA LEU A 6 -15.46 2.45 -2.98
C LEU A 6 -14.14 2.21 -2.22
N LYS A 7 -14.17 2.56 -0.94
CA LYS A 7 -13.13 2.29 0.04
C LYS A 7 -12.74 0.81 0.11
N GLY A 8 -13.71 -0.09 0.33
CA GLY A 8 -13.43 -1.54 0.41
C GLY A 8 -12.79 -2.10 -0.86
N LEU A 9 -13.20 -1.61 -2.04
CA LEU A 9 -12.59 -1.99 -3.32
C LEU A 9 -11.13 -1.58 -3.44
N LEU A 10 -10.75 -0.40 -2.93
CA LEU A 10 -9.35 0.05 -2.95
C LEU A 10 -8.45 -0.88 -2.13
N VAL A 11 -8.92 -1.36 -0.98
CA VAL A 11 -8.16 -2.33 -0.16
C VAL A 11 -8.01 -3.66 -0.88
N TRP A 12 -9.09 -4.18 -1.47
CA TRP A 12 -9.03 -5.42 -2.24
C TRP A 12 -8.13 -5.31 -3.48
N ALA A 13 -8.19 -4.18 -4.19
CA ALA A 13 -7.32 -3.91 -5.32
C ALA A 13 -5.84 -3.86 -4.89
N ALA A 14 -5.52 -3.15 -3.80
CA ALA A 14 -4.17 -3.10 -3.26
C ALA A 14 -3.68 -4.48 -2.78
N LEU A 15 -4.58 -5.31 -2.21
CA LEU A 15 -4.25 -6.67 -1.79
C LEU A 15 -3.90 -7.54 -3.00
N LEU A 16 -4.75 -7.53 -4.04
CA LEU A 16 -4.52 -8.29 -5.26
C LEU A 16 -3.23 -7.85 -5.98
N LEU A 17 -2.96 -6.54 -6.04
CA LEU A 17 -1.72 -6.01 -6.58
C LEU A 17 -0.50 -6.47 -5.77
N SER A 18 -0.60 -6.50 -4.44
CA SER A 18 0.49 -7.01 -3.59
C SER A 18 0.76 -8.50 -3.83
N LEU A 19 -0.27 -9.31 -4.03
CA LEU A 19 -0.14 -10.74 -4.35
C LEU A 19 0.43 -10.95 -5.74
N TYR A 20 -0.02 -10.17 -6.73
CA TYR A 20 0.48 -10.23 -8.09
C TYR A 20 1.98 -9.91 -8.15
N TRP A 21 2.39 -8.77 -7.57
CA TRP A 21 3.78 -8.33 -7.58
C TRP A 21 4.71 -9.08 -6.63
N SER A 22 4.17 -9.97 -5.78
CA SER A 22 4.99 -10.88 -4.96
C SER A 22 5.09 -12.29 -5.55
N LEU A 23 4.03 -12.80 -6.18
CA LEU A 23 3.93 -14.21 -6.58
C LEU A 23 3.98 -14.44 -8.10
N VAL A 24 3.50 -13.49 -8.90
CA VAL A 24 3.33 -13.67 -10.35
C VAL A 24 4.43 -12.95 -11.12
N GLU A 25 4.61 -11.66 -10.86
CA GLU A 25 5.63 -10.83 -11.50
C GLU A 25 6.38 -10.04 -10.42
N PRO A 26 7.48 -10.59 -9.86
CA PRO A 26 8.20 -9.99 -8.76
C PRO A 26 8.73 -8.58 -9.12
N ASP A 27 8.00 -7.55 -8.67
CA ASP A 27 8.38 -6.15 -8.81
C ASP A 27 8.38 -5.47 -7.44
N PRO A 28 9.57 -5.18 -6.88
CA PRO A 28 9.66 -4.56 -5.56
C PRO A 28 9.07 -3.14 -5.53
N GLN A 29 9.03 -2.43 -6.66
CA GLN A 29 8.50 -1.07 -6.73
C GLN A 29 6.96 -1.10 -6.76
N GLY A 30 6.39 -1.97 -7.60
CA GLY A 30 4.97 -2.30 -7.59
C GLY A 30 4.52 -2.77 -6.21
N LEU A 31 5.25 -3.71 -5.60
CA LEU A 31 4.94 -4.20 -4.26
C LEU A 31 4.96 -3.07 -3.21
N ALA A 32 5.94 -2.17 -3.26
CA ALA A 32 6.01 -0.99 -2.39
C ALA A 32 4.76 -0.11 -2.53
N LEU A 33 4.35 0.16 -3.77
CA LEU A 33 3.17 0.94 -4.10
C LEU A 33 1.89 0.26 -3.60
N ALA A 34 1.75 -1.05 -3.80
CA ALA A 34 0.61 -1.81 -3.30
C ALA A 34 0.52 -1.78 -1.77
N LEU A 35 1.64 -1.95 -1.06
CA LEU A 35 1.67 -1.90 0.41
C LEU A 35 1.36 -0.50 0.94
N GLY A 36 1.88 0.54 0.27
CA GLY A 36 1.53 1.93 0.55
C GLY A 36 0.04 2.18 0.38
N LEU A 37 -0.55 1.74 -0.75
CA LEU A 37 -1.99 1.85 -1.01
C LEU A 37 -2.82 1.13 0.05
N LEU A 38 -2.39 -0.06 0.47
CA LEU A 38 -3.11 -0.86 1.44
C LEU A 38 -3.13 -0.19 2.82
N LEU A 39 -2.02 0.40 3.24
CA LEU A 39 -1.92 1.23 4.44
C LEU A 39 -2.76 2.51 4.34
N GLY A 40 -2.62 3.25 3.24
CA GLY A 40 -3.34 4.49 3.00
C GLY A 40 -4.85 4.29 2.95
N ALA A 41 -5.31 3.31 2.16
CA ALA A 41 -6.72 2.94 2.08
C ALA A 41 -7.21 2.36 3.42
N GLY A 42 -6.43 1.50 4.07
CA GLY A 42 -6.75 0.95 5.39
C GLY A 42 -7.04 2.04 6.43
N SER A 43 -6.21 3.09 6.47
CA SER A 43 -6.35 4.22 7.39
C SER A 43 -7.65 5.04 7.20
N LEU A 44 -8.19 5.04 5.97
CA LEU A 44 -9.42 5.76 5.62
C LEU A 44 -10.71 5.00 5.92
N ILE A 45 -10.61 3.68 6.15
CA ILE A 45 -11.75 2.75 6.21
C ILE A 45 -11.89 2.22 7.62
N TYR A 46 -10.79 1.65 8.10
CA TYR A 46 -10.68 1.12 9.42
C TYR A 46 -10.08 2.26 10.22
N ARG A 47 -10.89 2.91 11.06
CA ARG A 47 -10.37 3.71 12.16
C ARG A 47 -9.52 2.75 13.01
N THR A 48 -8.23 2.66 12.68
CA THR A 48 -7.19 2.05 13.51
C THR A 48 -7.49 0.64 14.02
N GLY A 49 -7.74 -0.31 13.12
CA GLY A 49 -7.55 -1.72 13.47
C GLY A 49 -6.05 -2.04 13.42
N VAL A 50 -5.40 -2.14 14.58
CA VAL A 50 -3.96 -2.51 14.72
C VAL A 50 -3.66 -3.79 13.92
N GLU A 51 -4.64 -4.68 13.85
CA GLU A 51 -4.60 -5.99 13.19
C GLU A 51 -4.19 -5.95 11.71
N LEU A 52 -4.53 -4.91 10.96
CA LEU A 52 -4.19 -4.82 9.53
C LEU A 52 -2.99 -3.88 9.29
N VAL A 53 -2.85 -2.82 10.09
CA VAL A 53 -1.79 -1.83 9.92
C VAL A 53 -0.41 -2.41 10.26
N VAL A 54 -0.31 -3.13 11.38
CA VAL A 54 0.96 -3.68 11.86
C VAL A 54 1.57 -4.70 10.89
N PRO A 55 0.87 -5.75 10.43
CA PRO A 55 1.47 -6.72 9.51
C PRO A 55 1.86 -6.10 8.17
N VAL A 56 1.08 -5.15 7.65
CA VAL A 56 1.36 -4.49 6.37
C VAL A 56 2.56 -3.56 6.49
N ALA A 57 2.68 -2.83 7.61
CA ALA A 57 3.85 -2.01 7.90
C ALA A 57 5.12 -2.85 8.10
N LEU A 58 5.02 -4.00 8.78
CA LEU A 58 6.13 -4.94 8.93
C LEU A 58 6.56 -5.53 7.59
N LEU A 59 5.60 -5.90 6.73
CA LEU A 59 5.89 -6.42 5.40
C LEU A 59 6.57 -5.35 4.53
N ALA A 60 6.06 -4.11 4.56
CA ALA A 60 6.70 -2.99 3.88
C ALA A 60 8.14 -2.80 4.38
N LEU A 61 8.34 -2.77 5.70
CA LEU A 61 9.67 -2.66 6.28
C LEU A 61 10.61 -3.78 5.81
N ALA A 62 10.15 -5.04 5.80
CA ALA A 62 10.93 -6.18 5.36
C ALA A 62 11.37 -6.04 3.88
N VAL A 63 10.45 -5.66 2.99
CA VAL A 63 10.77 -5.39 1.58
C VAL A 63 11.74 -4.21 1.46
N GLY A 64 11.55 -3.17 2.26
CA GLY A 64 12.45 -2.01 2.31
C GLY A 64 13.88 -2.41 2.68
N VAL A 65 14.06 -3.26 3.70
CA VAL A 65 15.39 -3.77 4.09
C VAL A 65 16.04 -4.55 2.95
N LEU A 66 15.29 -5.39 2.24
CA LEU A 66 15.80 -6.10 1.06
C LEU A 66 16.23 -5.13 -0.05
N GLU A 67 15.45 -4.07 -0.29
CA GLU A 67 15.78 -3.09 -1.31
C GLU A 67 16.95 -2.17 -0.94
N VAL A 68 17.24 -1.97 0.35
CA VAL A 68 18.51 -1.36 0.80
C VAL A 68 19.69 -2.22 0.34
N GLN A 69 19.63 -3.53 0.56
CA GLN A 69 20.69 -4.46 0.20
C GLN A 69 20.90 -4.50 -1.33
N ASN A 70 19.84 -4.28 -2.11
CA ASN A 70 19.88 -4.22 -3.57
C ASN A 70 20.27 -2.84 -4.13
N GLY A 71 20.52 -1.83 -3.29
CA GLY A 71 20.83 -0.45 -3.73
C GLY A 71 19.64 0.28 -4.36
N ARG A 72 18.40 -0.19 -4.13
CA ARG A 72 17.16 0.28 -4.75
C ARG A 72 16.18 0.91 -3.75
N LEU A 73 16.69 1.40 -2.62
CA LEU A 73 15.87 2.03 -1.58
C LEU A 73 15.07 3.24 -2.10
N ALA A 74 15.68 4.11 -2.90
CA ALA A 74 15.04 5.33 -3.39
C ALA A 74 13.76 5.06 -4.24
N PRO A 75 13.80 4.21 -5.29
CA PRO A 75 12.60 3.89 -6.05
C PRO A 75 11.55 3.13 -5.21
N TYR A 76 11.99 2.25 -4.29
CA TYR A 76 11.09 1.59 -3.33
C TYR A 76 10.33 2.62 -2.47
N LEU A 77 11.04 3.57 -1.86
CA LEU A 77 10.44 4.62 -1.02
C LEU A 77 9.47 5.50 -1.81
N LEU A 78 9.82 5.86 -3.05
CA LEU A 78 8.93 6.64 -3.91
C LEU A 78 7.63 5.89 -4.17
N GLY A 79 7.70 4.60 -4.55
CA GLY A 79 6.52 3.76 -4.76
C GLY A 79 5.65 3.69 -3.50
N PHE A 80 6.26 3.42 -2.35
CA PHE A 80 5.57 3.34 -1.06
C PHE A 80 4.88 4.65 -0.68
N LEU A 81 5.57 5.79 -0.78
CA LEU A 81 5.02 7.10 -0.43
C LEU A 81 3.87 7.48 -1.38
N VAL A 82 4.01 7.24 -2.68
CA VAL A 82 2.92 7.46 -3.66
C VAL A 82 1.71 6.62 -3.28
N GLY A 83 1.90 5.33 -2.98
CA GLY A 83 0.81 4.46 -2.56
C GLY A 83 0.15 4.92 -1.26
N LEU A 84 0.94 5.35 -0.27
CA LEU A 84 0.45 5.79 1.04
C LEU A 84 -0.41 7.05 0.94
N PHE A 85 0.03 8.04 0.16
CA PHE A 85 -0.63 9.35 0.09
C PHE A 85 -1.69 9.47 -1.00
N ALA A 86 -1.67 8.63 -2.04
CA ALA A 86 -2.68 8.67 -3.11
C ALA A 86 -4.13 8.56 -2.58
N PRO A 87 -4.46 7.64 -1.65
CA PRO A 87 -5.80 7.55 -1.06
C PRO A 87 -6.18 8.83 -0.29
N LEU A 88 -5.23 9.42 0.44
CA LEU A 88 -5.44 10.65 1.21
C LEU A 88 -5.70 11.86 0.30
N GLY A 89 -4.94 11.98 -0.78
CA GLY A 89 -5.16 12.99 -1.82
C GLY A 89 -6.52 12.85 -2.48
N ALA A 90 -6.87 11.64 -2.94
CA ALA A 90 -8.17 11.34 -3.53
C ALA A 90 -9.33 11.66 -2.57
N ALA A 91 -9.19 11.35 -1.28
CA ALA A 91 -10.20 11.65 -0.27
C ALA A 91 -10.39 13.15 0.01
N ARG A 92 -9.38 14.00 -0.26
CA ARG A 92 -9.53 15.47 -0.16
C ARG A 92 -10.25 16.06 -1.37
N TRP A 93 -9.98 15.54 -2.57
CA TRP A 93 -10.59 16.02 -3.81
C TRP A 93 -12.07 15.66 -3.96
N LEU A 94 -12.53 14.60 -3.29
CA LEU A 94 -13.92 14.12 -3.33
C LEU A 94 -14.82 14.72 -2.24
N ARG A 95 -14.33 15.71 -1.48
CA ARG A 95 -15.11 16.48 -0.50
C ARG A 95 -15.48 17.83 -1.07
#